data_AF-A0A6M0ITI2-F1
#
_entry.id   AF-A0A6M0ITI2-F1
#
_cell.length_a   1.000
_cell.length_b   1.000
_cell.length_c   1.000
_cell.angle_alpha   90.00
_cell.angle_beta   90.00
_cell.angle_gamma   90.00
#
_symmetry.space_group_name_H-M   'P 1'
#
loop_
_entity.id
_entity.type
_entity.pdbx_description
1 polymer ?
#
loop_
_entity_poly.entity_id
_entity_poly.type
_entity_poly.pdbx_seq_one_letter_code
_entity_poly.pdbx_strand_id
1 'polypeptide(L)'
;MDVKANKSVRFDSDTDLKFSKLSEKLGRSKQELFGQMVDYFYKSKKDPADLNDELLKKELGQGINRIISFIKTQEKEALSPMLADLAQLQRNLNRLNSQYEQFFQQDDNQQVSGFFIHTQRRLLKEHQIEREQQQEMAKKLDDLLSETRSHQSEVKTQLEAKKGLKAKFMGILDHYAMQRESLNAITQGRLIKELHDNARSQVNNL
;
A
#
# COMPACT_ATOMS: atom_id res chain seq x y z
N MET A 1 -50.13 72.01 -42.23
CA MET A 1 -50.21 72.65 -40.90
C MET A 1 -51.37 72.00 -40.16
N ASP A 2 -51.09 71.25 -39.11
CA ASP A 2 -52.15 70.58 -38.35
C ASP A 2 -53.00 71.62 -37.60
N VAL A 3 -54.32 71.49 -37.71
CA VAL A 3 -55.29 72.33 -37.00
C VAL A 3 -55.15 72.04 -35.51
N LYS A 4 -54.43 72.90 -34.78
CA LYS A 4 -54.29 72.77 -33.32
C LYS A 4 -55.61 73.15 -32.65
N ALA A 5 -56.32 72.16 -32.12
CA ALA A 5 -57.50 72.37 -31.31
C ALA A 5 -57.11 72.96 -29.94
N ASN A 6 -57.61 74.15 -29.60
CA ASN A 6 -57.38 74.75 -28.29
C ASN A 6 -58.39 74.18 -27.27
N LYS A 7 -58.01 73.09 -26.60
CA LYS A 7 -58.84 72.39 -25.61
C LYS A 7 -58.10 72.36 -24.27
N SER A 8 -58.84 72.57 -23.18
CA SER A 8 -58.30 72.52 -21.82
C SER A 8 -58.80 71.27 -21.10
N VAL A 9 -57.90 70.53 -20.47
CA VAL A 9 -58.21 69.38 -19.62
C VAL A 9 -57.95 69.78 -18.17
N ARG A 10 -58.93 69.56 -17.29
CA ARG A 10 -58.79 69.83 -15.85
C ARG A 10 -58.32 68.57 -15.13
N PHE A 11 -57.36 68.74 -14.23
CA PHE A 11 -56.83 67.71 -13.34
C PHE A 11 -56.44 68.37 -12.01
N ASP A 12 -56.17 67.56 -10.99
CA ASP A 12 -55.83 68.05 -9.65
C ASP A 12 -54.38 68.57 -9.57
N SER A 13 -54.06 69.26 -8.48
CA SER A 13 -52.73 69.83 -8.26
C SER A 13 -51.63 68.76 -8.13
N ASP A 14 -51.97 67.56 -7.65
CA ASP A 14 -51.02 66.45 -7.54
C ASP A 14 -50.65 65.88 -8.92
N THR A 15 -51.63 65.73 -9.82
CA THR A 15 -51.38 65.35 -11.20
C THR A 15 -50.57 66.41 -11.93
N ASP A 16 -50.81 67.71 -11.68
CA ASP A 16 -49.99 68.77 -12.26
C ASP A 16 -48.52 68.69 -11.84
N LEU A 17 -48.27 68.40 -10.55
CA LEU A 17 -46.91 68.24 -10.03
C LEU A 17 -46.21 67.04 -10.66
N LYS A 18 -46.89 65.88 -10.72
CA LYS A 18 -46.36 64.68 -11.38
C LYS A 18 -46.08 64.93 -12.85
N PHE A 19 -46.98 65.63 -13.53
CA PHE A 19 -46.86 65.91 -14.95
C PHE A 19 -45.72 66.88 -15.25
N SER A 20 -45.55 67.92 -14.42
CA SER A 20 -44.41 68.85 -14.48
C SER A 20 -43.08 68.11 -14.32
N LYS A 21 -42.95 67.28 -13.29
CA LYS A 21 -41.74 66.47 -13.06
C LYS A 21 -41.42 65.52 -14.23
N LEU A 22 -42.45 64.90 -14.82
CA LEU A 22 -42.27 63.97 -15.93
C LEU A 22 -41.88 64.71 -17.23
N SER A 23 -42.47 65.89 -17.45
CA SER A 23 -42.14 66.81 -18.55
C SER A 23 -40.68 67.28 -18.46
N GLU A 24 -40.25 67.72 -17.27
CA GLU A 24 -38.87 68.17 -17.00
C GLU A 24 -37.86 67.03 -17.17
N LYS A 25 -38.15 65.85 -16.61
CA LYS A 25 -37.28 64.67 -16.71
C LYS A 25 -37.04 64.23 -18.16
N LEU A 26 -38.05 64.35 -19.01
CA LEU A 26 -37.97 63.97 -20.43
C LEU A 26 -37.54 65.12 -21.35
N GLY A 27 -37.37 66.34 -20.80
CA GLY A 27 -36.96 67.51 -21.57
C GLY A 27 -37.98 67.96 -22.62
N ARG A 28 -39.28 67.78 -22.36
CA ARG A 28 -40.38 68.07 -23.29
C ARG A 28 -41.36 69.05 -22.67
N SER A 29 -42.15 69.76 -23.48
CA SER A 29 -43.27 70.55 -22.96
C SER A 29 -44.44 69.64 -22.54
N LYS A 30 -45.26 70.10 -21.60
CA LYS A 30 -46.47 69.38 -21.14
C LYS A 30 -47.38 69.02 -22.33
N GLN A 31 -47.52 69.91 -23.31
CA GLN A 31 -48.36 69.66 -24.48
C GLN A 31 -47.83 68.55 -25.38
N GLU A 32 -46.52 68.55 -25.66
CA GLU A 32 -45.88 67.52 -26.49
C GLU A 32 -45.91 66.15 -25.81
N LEU A 33 -45.65 66.14 -24.50
CA LEU A 33 -45.70 64.93 -23.70
C LEU A 33 -47.12 64.34 -23.68
N PHE A 34 -48.15 65.18 -23.52
CA PHE A 34 -49.54 64.74 -23.57
C PHE A 34 -49.89 64.10 -24.92
N GLY A 35 -49.55 64.75 -26.04
CA GLY A 35 -49.79 64.21 -27.38
C GLY A 35 -49.13 62.84 -27.58
N GLN A 36 -47.87 62.71 -27.14
CA GLN A 36 -47.14 61.44 -27.21
C GLN A 36 -47.72 60.36 -26.32
N MET A 37 -48.23 60.70 -25.13
CA MET A 37 -48.92 59.75 -24.26
C MET A 37 -50.19 59.22 -24.93
N VAL A 38 -51.00 60.11 -25.51
CA VAL A 38 -52.21 59.71 -26.24
C VAL A 38 -51.86 58.80 -27.42
N ASP A 39 -50.87 59.17 -28.23
CA ASP A 39 -50.41 58.34 -29.34
C ASP A 39 -49.85 57.00 -28.88
N TYR A 40 -49.13 56.96 -27.76
CA TYR A 40 -48.58 55.76 -27.17
C TYR A 40 -49.68 54.79 -26.73
N PHE A 41 -50.68 55.26 -25.98
CA PHE A 41 -51.81 54.42 -25.54
C PHE A 41 -52.67 54.00 -26.72
N TYR A 42 -52.88 54.88 -27.70
CA TYR A 42 -53.63 54.55 -28.90
C TYR A 42 -52.95 53.49 -29.77
N LYS A 43 -51.61 53.52 -29.89
CA LYS A 43 -50.82 52.52 -30.64
C LYS A 43 -50.65 51.21 -29.88
N SER A 44 -50.33 51.29 -28.59
CA SER A 44 -50.05 50.11 -27.76
C SER A 44 -51.30 49.36 -27.32
N LYS A 45 -52.49 50.00 -27.40
CA LYS A 45 -53.78 49.48 -26.93
C LYS A 45 -53.76 49.05 -25.45
N LYS A 46 -52.78 49.52 -24.68
CA LYS A 46 -52.65 49.23 -23.26
C LYS A 46 -53.56 50.13 -22.46
N ASP A 47 -54.20 49.56 -21.44
CA ASP A 47 -54.96 50.32 -20.48
C ASP A 47 -54.01 50.93 -19.43
N PRO A 48 -53.92 52.27 -19.30
CA PRO A 48 -53.11 52.91 -18.26
C PRO A 48 -53.58 52.59 -16.83
N ALA A 49 -54.78 52.05 -16.65
CA ALA A 49 -55.27 51.56 -15.36
C ALA A 49 -54.86 50.11 -15.05
N ASP A 50 -54.34 49.36 -16.04
CA ASP A 50 -53.96 47.95 -15.86
C ASP A 50 -52.57 47.80 -15.24
N LEU A 51 -52.54 47.82 -13.91
CA LEU A 51 -51.35 47.59 -13.10
C LEU A 51 -50.87 46.13 -13.13
N ASN A 52 -51.70 45.18 -13.56
CA ASN A 52 -51.36 43.75 -13.51
C ASN A 52 -50.26 43.41 -14.51
N ASP A 53 -50.23 44.07 -15.66
CA ASP A 53 -49.24 43.82 -16.73
C ASP A 53 -47.81 44.20 -16.32
N GLU A 54 -47.66 45.31 -15.58
CA GLU A 54 -46.36 45.75 -15.05
C GLU A 54 -45.93 44.94 -13.82
N LEU A 55 -46.87 44.57 -12.95
CA LEU A 55 -46.61 43.67 -11.82
C LEU A 55 -46.19 42.28 -12.30
N LEU A 56 -46.86 41.74 -13.32
CA LEU A 56 -46.53 40.44 -13.91
C LEU A 56 -45.10 40.43 -14.50
N LYS A 57 -44.73 41.46 -15.28
CA LYS A 57 -43.35 41.57 -15.80
C LYS A 57 -42.32 41.68 -14.70
N LYS A 58 -42.63 42.42 -13.63
CA LYS A 58 -41.74 42.58 -12.49
C LYS A 58 -41.56 41.27 -11.73
N GLU A 59 -42.63 40.52 -11.49
CA GLU A 59 -42.56 39.20 -10.84
C GLU A 59 -41.86 38.16 -11.71
N LEU A 60 -42.10 38.17 -13.02
CA LEU A 60 -41.43 37.27 -13.96
C LEU A 60 -39.93 37.58 -14.05
N GLY A 61 -39.56 38.86 -14.08
CA GLY A 61 -38.15 39.30 -14.03
C GLY A 61 -37.49 38.92 -12.71
N GLN A 62 -38.18 39.07 -11.58
CA GLN A 62 -37.68 38.61 -10.27
C GLN A 62 -37.51 37.07 -10.23
N GLY A 63 -38.48 36.33 -10.76
CA GLY A 63 -38.43 34.87 -10.83
C GLY A 63 -37.24 34.38 -11.65
N ILE A 64 -37.02 34.95 -12.85
CA ILE A 64 -35.86 34.66 -13.70
C ILE A 64 -34.56 34.96 -12.94
N ASN A 65 -34.46 36.09 -12.26
CA ASN A 65 -33.27 36.44 -11.49
C ASN A 65 -33.00 35.46 -10.34
N ARG A 66 -34.05 34.98 -9.64
CA ARG A 66 -33.92 33.96 -8.58
C ARG A 66 -33.41 32.64 -9.16
N ILE A 67 -33.92 32.21 -10.31
CA ILE A 67 -33.46 30.99 -10.99
C ILE A 67 -32.00 31.12 -11.41
N ILE A 68 -31.61 32.24 -12.02
CA ILE A 68 -30.21 32.49 -12.42
C ILE A 68 -29.28 32.47 -11.21
N SER A 69 -29.67 33.14 -10.11
CA SER A 69 -28.87 33.11 -8.88
C SER A 69 -28.75 31.71 -8.32
N PHE A 70 -29.82 30.92 -8.32
CA PHE A 70 -29.78 29.53 -7.88
C PHE A 70 -28.84 28.68 -8.73
N ILE A 71 -28.91 28.79 -10.06
CA ILE A 71 -28.02 28.07 -10.98
C ILE A 71 -26.56 28.44 -10.71
N LYS A 72 -26.26 29.74 -10.54
CA LYS A 72 -24.89 30.20 -10.20
C LYS A 72 -24.40 29.62 -8.88
N THR A 73 -25.27 29.55 -7.87
CA THR A 73 -24.93 28.93 -6.59
C THR A 73 -24.67 27.43 -6.76
N GLN A 74 -25.53 26.71 -7.49
CA GLN A 74 -25.33 25.28 -7.79
C GLN A 74 -24.04 25.02 -8.58
N GLU A 75 -23.72 25.86 -9.56
CA GLU A 75 -22.48 25.78 -10.32
C GLU A 75 -21.26 25.93 -9.41
N LYS A 76 -21.29 26.91 -8.50
CA LYS A 76 -20.18 27.22 -7.61
C LYS A 76 -20.02 26.19 -6.48
N GLU A 77 -21.12 25.79 -5.86
CA GLU A 77 -21.09 24.99 -4.63
C GLU A 77 -21.11 23.49 -4.90
N ALA A 78 -21.64 23.04 -6.03
CA ALA A 78 -21.76 21.62 -6.34
C ALA A 78 -21.02 21.23 -7.62
N LEU A 79 -21.36 21.84 -8.77
CA LEU A 79 -20.86 21.35 -10.07
C LEU A 79 -19.35 21.57 -10.24
N SER A 80 -18.83 22.75 -9.88
CA SER A 80 -17.40 23.04 -10.00
C SER A 80 -16.55 22.15 -9.08
N PRO A 81 -16.89 21.95 -7.80
CA PRO A 81 -16.22 20.95 -6.96
C PRO A 81 -16.27 19.53 -7.51
N MET A 82 -17.44 19.08 -8.00
CA MET A 82 -17.56 17.74 -8.59
C MET A 82 -16.64 17.53 -9.80
N LEU A 83 -16.50 18.53 -10.67
CA LEU A 83 -15.57 18.47 -11.80
C LEU A 83 -14.11 18.44 -11.34
N ALA A 84 -13.77 19.19 -10.30
CA ALA A 84 -12.42 19.17 -9.72
C ALA A 84 -12.10 17.80 -9.09
N ASP A 85 -13.05 17.21 -8.37
CA ASP A 85 -12.93 15.88 -7.78
C ASP A 85 -12.79 14.79 -8.85
N LEU A 86 -13.57 14.87 -9.93
CA LEU A 86 -13.46 13.97 -11.08
C LEU A 86 -12.07 14.06 -11.73
N ALA A 87 -11.54 15.28 -11.93
CA ALA A 87 -10.20 15.48 -12.46
C ALA A 87 -9.11 14.94 -11.51
N GLN A 88 -9.31 15.04 -10.20
CA GLN A 88 -8.41 14.43 -9.21
C GLN A 88 -8.47 12.90 -9.25
N LEU A 89 -9.67 12.32 -9.35
CA LEU A 89 -9.87 10.87 -9.49
C LEU A 89 -9.16 10.34 -10.74
N GLN A 90 -9.33 11.01 -11.88
CA GLN A 90 -8.64 10.64 -13.12
C GLN A 90 -7.11 10.66 -12.97
N ARG A 91 -6.55 11.69 -12.32
CA ARG A 91 -5.11 11.75 -12.04
C ARG A 91 -4.63 10.59 -11.15
N ASN A 92 -5.41 10.25 -10.12
CA ASN A 92 -5.09 9.14 -9.23
C ASN A 92 -5.17 7.79 -9.96
N LEU A 93 -6.18 7.58 -10.79
CA LEU A 93 -6.31 6.37 -11.61
C LEU A 93 -5.16 6.24 -12.60
N ASN A 94 -4.77 7.32 -13.29
CA ASN A 94 -3.64 7.29 -14.21
C ASN A 94 -2.32 6.96 -13.47
N ARG A 95 -2.14 7.47 -12.24
CA ARG A 95 -0.99 7.14 -11.40
C ARG A 95 -1.00 5.67 -10.96
N LEU A 96 -2.15 5.14 -10.57
CA LEU A 96 -2.28 3.72 -10.23
C LEU A 96 -2.00 2.83 -11.44
N ASN A 97 -2.51 3.20 -12.61
CA ASN A 97 -2.29 2.45 -13.84
C ASN A 97 -0.81 2.45 -14.23
N SER A 98 -0.11 3.59 -14.14
CA SER A 98 1.33 3.63 -14.42
C SER A 98 2.16 2.83 -13.41
N GLN A 99 1.79 2.84 -12.12
CA GLN A 99 2.41 1.97 -11.12
C GLN A 99 2.15 0.49 -11.41
N TYR A 100 0.93 0.15 -11.83
CA TYR A 100 0.57 -1.21 -12.22
C TYR A 100 1.38 -1.67 -13.43
N GLU A 101 1.48 -0.85 -14.49
CA GLU A 101 2.28 -1.15 -15.68
C GLU A 101 3.78 -1.29 -15.39
N GLN A 102 4.32 -0.50 -14.45
CA GLN A 102 5.72 -0.67 -14.01
C GLN A 102 5.93 -2.00 -13.26
N PHE A 103 4.95 -2.40 -12.47
CA PHE A 103 5.04 -3.61 -11.65
C PHE A 103 4.78 -4.88 -12.47
N PHE A 104 3.79 -4.81 -13.37
CA PHE A 104 3.35 -5.83 -14.31
C PHE A 104 3.47 -5.27 -15.73
N GLN A 105 4.64 -5.43 -16.34
CA GLN A 105 4.78 -5.17 -17.77
C GLN A 105 4.20 -6.38 -18.50
N GLN A 106 3.29 -6.18 -19.43
CA GLN A 106 2.84 -7.26 -20.29
C GLN A 106 3.57 -7.12 -21.62
N ASP A 107 4.34 -8.13 -21.99
CA ASP A 107 5.02 -8.14 -23.29
C ASP A 107 4.02 -8.51 -24.41
N ASP A 108 4.37 -8.25 -25.67
CA ASP A 108 3.50 -8.51 -26.84
C ASP A 108 2.99 -9.97 -26.91
N ASN A 109 3.74 -10.88 -26.29
CA ASN A 109 3.41 -12.30 -26.18
C ASN A 109 2.47 -12.65 -25.01
N GLN A 110 1.80 -11.68 -24.40
CA GLN A 110 0.95 -11.83 -23.21
C GLN A 110 1.68 -12.42 -21.98
N GLN A 111 3.00 -12.39 -21.97
CA GLN A 111 3.78 -12.81 -20.82
C GLN A 111 3.92 -11.63 -19.86
N VAL A 112 3.59 -11.87 -18.60
CA VAL A 112 3.86 -10.93 -17.53
C VAL A 112 5.38 -10.89 -17.33
N SER A 113 5.93 -9.70 -17.49
CA SER A 113 7.30 -9.27 -17.21
C SER A 113 7.23 -8.06 -16.24
N GLY A 114 8.35 -7.44 -15.88
CA GLY A 114 8.39 -6.31 -14.93
C GLY A 114 8.87 -6.69 -13.53
N PHE A 115 8.81 -5.71 -12.61
CA PHE A 115 9.48 -5.78 -11.30
C PHE A 115 9.09 -7.03 -10.49
N PHE A 116 7.83 -7.44 -10.53
CA PHE A 116 7.36 -8.65 -9.84
C PHE A 116 8.09 -9.91 -10.32
N ILE A 117 8.18 -10.11 -11.63
CA ILE A 117 8.78 -11.32 -12.20
C ILE A 117 10.28 -11.33 -11.96
N HIS A 118 10.94 -10.17 -12.05
CA HIS A 118 12.36 -10.05 -11.74
C HIS A 118 12.67 -10.39 -10.28
N THR A 119 11.88 -9.88 -9.34
CA THR A 119 12.06 -10.18 -7.91
C THR A 119 11.79 -11.65 -7.59
N GLN A 120 10.72 -12.24 -8.15
CA GLN A 120 10.45 -13.68 -8.01
C GLN A 120 11.57 -14.54 -8.58
N ARG A 121 12.09 -14.22 -9.78
CA ARG A 121 13.24 -14.93 -10.36
C ARG A 121 14.49 -14.83 -9.49
N ARG A 122 14.75 -13.66 -8.88
CA ARG A 122 15.89 -13.49 -7.97
C ARG A 122 15.74 -14.37 -6.72
N LEU A 123 14.58 -14.34 -6.07
CA LEU A 123 14.30 -15.16 -4.87
C LEU A 123 14.44 -16.66 -5.18
N LEU A 124 13.95 -17.11 -6.34
CA LEU A 124 14.10 -18.50 -6.76
C LEU A 124 15.56 -18.90 -6.94
N LYS A 125 16.39 -18.03 -7.51
CA LYS A 125 17.84 -18.27 -7.65
C LYS A 125 18.54 -18.31 -6.29
N GLU A 126 18.24 -17.38 -5.40
CA GLU A 126 18.79 -17.35 -4.04
C GLU A 126 18.46 -18.66 -3.30
N HIS A 127 17.20 -19.10 -3.35
CA HIS A 127 16.78 -20.34 -2.72
C HIS A 127 17.35 -21.60 -3.41
N GLN A 128 17.60 -21.58 -4.72
CA GLN A 128 18.32 -22.66 -5.42
C GLN A 128 19.75 -22.78 -4.90
N ILE A 129 20.46 -21.65 -4.80
CA ILE A 129 21.84 -21.61 -4.28
C ILE A 129 21.89 -22.12 -2.83
N GLU A 130 20.95 -21.68 -1.99
CA GLU A 130 20.85 -22.18 -0.61
C GLU A 130 20.62 -23.70 -0.55
N ARG A 131 19.77 -24.25 -1.42
CA ARG A 131 19.56 -25.69 -1.50
C ARG A 131 20.82 -26.44 -1.94
N GLU A 132 21.55 -25.92 -2.91
CA GLU A 132 22.82 -26.51 -3.36
C GLU A 132 23.85 -26.53 -2.22
N GLN A 133 23.98 -25.43 -1.49
CA GLN A 133 24.85 -25.34 -0.31
C GLN A 133 24.43 -26.31 0.80
N GLN A 134 23.11 -26.44 1.06
CA GLN A 134 22.60 -27.42 2.03
C GLN A 134 22.91 -28.85 1.60
N GLN A 135 22.78 -29.19 0.31
CA GLN A 135 23.14 -30.51 -0.20
C GLN A 135 24.64 -30.78 -0.11
N GLU A 136 25.49 -29.80 -0.42
CA GLU A 136 26.94 -29.94 -0.29
C GLU A 136 27.34 -30.12 1.18
N MET A 137 26.75 -29.34 2.09
CA MET A 137 26.97 -29.47 3.52
C MET A 137 26.51 -30.83 4.05
N ALA A 138 25.35 -31.32 3.60
CA ALA A 138 24.85 -32.65 3.97
C ALA A 138 25.80 -33.77 3.53
N LYS A 139 26.36 -33.68 2.31
CA LYS A 139 27.37 -34.64 1.83
C LYS A 139 28.64 -34.61 2.69
N LYS A 140 29.18 -33.42 2.97
CA LYS A 140 30.36 -33.27 3.85
C LYS A 140 30.11 -33.84 5.25
N LEU A 141 28.91 -33.65 5.78
CA LEU A 141 28.55 -34.21 7.08
C LEU A 141 28.48 -35.74 7.05
N ASP A 142 27.92 -36.32 5.99
CA ASP A 142 27.86 -37.78 5.82
C ASP A 142 29.28 -38.39 5.71
N ASP A 143 30.16 -37.76 4.94
CA ASP A 143 31.57 -38.14 4.82
C ASP A 143 32.27 -38.13 6.18
N LEU A 144 32.15 -37.04 6.95
CA LEU A 144 32.73 -36.91 8.29
C LEU A 144 32.16 -37.94 9.28
N LEU A 145 30.85 -38.22 9.21
CA LEU A 145 30.22 -39.24 10.03
C LEU A 145 30.73 -40.63 9.68
N SER A 146 30.96 -40.92 8.40
CA SER A 146 31.52 -42.19 7.95
C SER A 146 32.96 -42.40 8.44
N GLU A 147 33.79 -41.36 8.37
CA GLU A 147 35.17 -41.36 8.86
C GLU A 147 35.20 -41.55 10.38
N THR A 148 34.35 -40.81 11.11
CA THR A 148 34.22 -40.94 12.56
C THR A 148 33.81 -42.36 12.97
N ARG A 149 32.86 -42.97 12.25
CA ARG A 149 32.43 -44.36 12.49
C ARG A 149 33.58 -45.35 12.22
N SER A 150 34.37 -45.12 11.18
CA SER A 150 35.54 -45.94 10.87
C SER A 150 36.58 -45.88 11.99
N HIS A 151 36.97 -44.67 12.42
CA HIS A 151 37.88 -44.48 13.54
C HIS A 151 37.35 -45.07 14.83
N GLN A 152 36.05 -44.93 15.11
CA GLN A 152 35.44 -45.54 16.29
C GLN A 152 35.54 -47.08 16.25
N SER A 153 35.35 -47.70 15.09
CA SER A 153 35.52 -49.13 14.89
C SER A 153 36.98 -49.57 15.08
N GLU A 154 37.93 -48.81 14.53
CA GLU A 154 39.35 -49.08 14.68
C GLU A 154 39.78 -49.01 16.15
N VAL A 155 39.40 -47.93 16.85
CA VAL A 155 39.67 -47.75 18.29
C VAL A 155 39.07 -48.91 19.10
N LYS A 156 37.85 -49.33 18.78
CA LYS A 156 37.22 -50.49 19.44
C LYS A 156 38.04 -51.77 19.23
N THR A 157 38.50 -52.00 18.00
CA THR A 157 39.33 -53.16 17.64
C THR A 157 40.68 -53.13 18.36
N GLN A 158 41.31 -51.96 18.44
CA GLN A 158 42.55 -51.76 19.20
C GLN A 158 42.35 -51.98 20.71
N LEU A 159 41.22 -51.55 21.27
CA LEU A 159 40.86 -51.81 22.67
C LEU A 159 40.64 -53.30 22.95
N GLU A 160 39.97 -54.02 22.05
CA GLU A 160 39.80 -55.47 22.15
C GLU A 160 41.13 -56.21 22.03
N ALA A 161 42.00 -55.81 21.10
CA ALA A 161 43.35 -56.35 20.96
C ALA A 161 44.19 -56.09 22.21
N LYS A 162 44.15 -54.87 22.77
CA LYS A 162 44.82 -54.51 24.03
C LYS A 162 44.34 -55.39 25.18
N LYS A 163 43.03 -55.60 25.32
CA LYS A 163 42.44 -56.53 26.32
C LYS A 163 42.94 -57.96 26.12
N GLY A 164 42.97 -58.44 24.88
CA GLY A 164 43.49 -59.77 24.55
C GLY A 164 44.98 -59.93 24.88
N LEU A 165 45.80 -58.91 24.59
CA LEU A 165 47.23 -58.91 24.91
C LEU A 165 47.47 -58.92 26.42
N LYS A 166 46.72 -58.12 27.18
CA LYS A 166 46.73 -58.15 28.64
C LYS A 166 46.40 -59.54 29.18
N ALA A 167 45.35 -60.18 28.66
CA ALA A 167 44.96 -61.52 29.09
C ALA A 167 46.06 -62.56 28.80
N LYS A 168 46.69 -62.50 27.62
CA LYS A 168 47.83 -63.38 27.27
C LYS A 168 49.03 -63.14 28.18
N PHE A 169 49.39 -61.88 28.44
CA PHE A 169 50.50 -61.54 29.32
C PHE A 169 50.24 -62.03 30.76
N MET A 170 49.03 -61.80 31.28
CA MET A 170 48.60 -62.30 32.58
C MET A 170 48.70 -63.83 32.66
N GLY A 171 48.28 -64.55 31.60
CA GLY A 171 48.42 -66.00 31.52
C GLY A 171 49.88 -66.47 31.57
N ILE A 172 50.79 -65.78 30.87
CA ILE A 172 52.24 -66.07 30.91
C ILE A 172 52.82 -65.79 32.30
N LEU A 173 52.47 -64.65 32.89
CA LEU A 173 52.93 -64.25 34.22
C LEU A 173 52.46 -65.24 35.29
N ASP A 174 51.20 -65.65 35.24
CA ASP A 174 50.62 -66.63 36.16
C ASP A 174 51.26 -68.01 35.97
N HIS A 175 51.48 -68.45 34.73
CA HIS A 175 52.17 -69.70 34.44
C HIS A 175 53.62 -69.68 34.95
N TYR A 176 54.35 -68.59 34.73
CA TYR A 176 55.71 -68.41 35.24
C TYR A 176 55.74 -68.40 36.77
N ALA A 177 54.81 -67.69 37.42
CA ALA A 177 54.68 -67.67 38.87
C ALA A 177 54.46 -69.09 39.43
N MET A 178 53.54 -69.86 38.84
CA MET A 178 53.30 -71.26 39.22
C MET A 178 54.55 -72.14 39.04
N GLN A 179 55.24 -72.05 37.90
CA GLN A 179 56.47 -72.81 37.67
C GLN A 179 57.57 -72.41 38.67
N ARG A 180 57.70 -71.12 38.99
CA ARG A 180 58.70 -70.64 39.93
C ARG A 180 58.41 -71.08 41.36
N GLU A 181 57.14 -71.10 41.79
CA GLU A 181 56.74 -71.68 43.08
C GLU A 181 57.05 -73.18 43.14
N SER A 182 56.84 -73.92 42.05
CA SER A 182 57.19 -75.35 41.99
C SER A 182 58.69 -75.63 42.08
N LEU A 183 59.54 -74.70 41.65
CA LEU A 183 61.00 -74.83 41.64
C LEU A 183 61.68 -74.27 42.90
N ASN A 184 61.08 -73.30 43.60
CA ASN A 184 61.63 -72.64 44.79
C ASN A 184 60.78 -72.92 46.04
N ALA A 185 60.75 -74.16 46.50
CA ALA A 185 60.04 -74.52 47.74
C ALA A 185 60.70 -73.95 49.04
N ILE A 186 61.82 -73.22 48.96
CA ILE A 186 62.68 -72.88 50.12
C ILE A 186 62.96 -71.37 50.32
N THR A 187 62.50 -70.43 49.46
CA THR A 187 62.81 -68.99 49.65
C THR A 187 61.59 -68.03 49.61
N GLN A 188 61.61 -67.06 50.53
CA GLN A 188 60.75 -65.85 50.71
C GLN A 188 59.42 -65.74 49.93
N GLY A 189 58.47 -66.65 50.17
CA GLY A 189 57.16 -66.67 49.49
C GLY A 189 56.30 -65.40 49.62
N ARG A 190 56.44 -64.62 50.71
CA ARG A 190 55.66 -63.38 50.91
C ARG A 190 56.05 -62.27 49.92
N LEU A 191 57.35 -62.02 49.74
CA LEU A 191 57.85 -60.99 48.83
C LEU A 191 57.57 -61.34 47.36
N ILE A 192 57.59 -62.63 47.03
CA ILE A 192 57.24 -63.14 45.69
C ILE A 192 55.76 -62.89 45.39
N LYS A 193 54.88 -63.13 46.36
CA LYS A 193 53.44 -62.90 46.23
C LYS A 193 53.10 -61.41 46.10
N GLU A 194 53.72 -60.55 46.93
CA GLU A 194 53.54 -59.09 46.81
C GLU A 194 54.03 -58.56 45.45
N LEU A 195 55.13 -59.09 44.90
CA LEU A 195 55.61 -58.75 43.57
C LEU A 195 54.64 -59.20 42.46
N HIS A 196 54.05 -60.40 42.60
CA HIS A 196 53.06 -60.93 41.66
C HIS A 196 51.77 -60.09 41.66
N ASP A 197 51.24 -59.75 42.83
CA ASP A 197 50.06 -58.91 42.96
C ASP A 197 50.30 -57.48 42.42
N ASN A 198 51.50 -56.93 42.66
CA ASN A 198 51.88 -55.63 42.10
C ASN A 198 51.99 -55.68 40.57
N ALA A 199 52.61 -56.72 39.99
CA ALA A 199 52.67 -56.91 38.55
C ALA A 199 51.28 -57.06 37.92
N ARG A 200 50.37 -57.82 38.54
CA ARG A 200 48.97 -57.91 38.09
C ARG A 200 48.27 -56.55 38.14
N SER A 201 48.45 -55.78 39.21
CA SER A 201 47.88 -54.44 39.33
C SER A 201 48.40 -53.49 38.25
N GLN A 202 49.70 -53.52 37.95
CA GLN A 202 50.29 -52.68 36.90
C GLN A 202 49.73 -53.05 35.51
N VAL A 203 49.59 -54.33 35.19
CA VAL A 203 49.02 -54.79 33.91
C VAL A 203 47.54 -54.43 33.78
N ASN A 204 46.76 -54.54 34.85
CA ASN A 204 45.36 -54.17 34.84
C ASN A 204 45.17 -52.65 34.67
N ASN A 205 46.08 -51.84 35.22
CA ASN A 205 46.03 -50.38 35.17
C ASN A 205 46.59 -49.75 33.87
N LEU A 206 47.20 -50.54 32.96
CA LEU A 206 47.77 -50.07 31.67
C LEU A 206 46.75 -49.72 30.57
#